data_AF-A0A673LDP7-F1
#
_entry.id   AF-A0A673LDP7-F1
#
_cell.length_a   1.000
_cell.length_b   1.000
_cell.length_c   1.000
_cell.angle_alpha   90.00
_cell.angle_beta   90.00
_cell.angle_gamma   90.00
#
_symmetry.space_group_name_H-M   'P 1'
#
loop_
_entity.id
_entity.type
_entity.pdbx_description
1 polymer ?
#
loop_
_entity_poly.entity_id
_entity_poly.type
_entity_poly.pdbx_seq_one_letter_code
_entity_poly.pdbx_strand_id
1 'polypeptide(L)'
;IMAMLRSLLLLFIVFSMGNAEVKKCPYGWTNFGVRCYKFFSEAVNWITAEKNCQRLDANLASVHNKIEQDFLLSLLPSSTTRCWFGTHDGEQVI
;
A
#
# COMPACT_ATOMS: atom_id res chain seq x y z
N ILE A 1 22.47 -15.17 -38.92
CA ILE A 1 21.73 -16.01 -37.96
C ILE A 1 21.89 -15.51 -36.52
N MET A 2 23.11 -15.37 -35.99
CA MET A 2 23.33 -14.86 -34.61
C MET A 2 22.81 -13.43 -34.37
N ALA A 3 22.89 -12.53 -35.35
CA ALA A 3 22.35 -11.18 -35.24
C ALA A 3 20.82 -11.16 -35.11
N MET A 4 20.12 -12.03 -35.86
CA MET A 4 18.65 -12.16 -35.80
C MET A 4 18.21 -12.68 -34.42
N LEU A 5 18.92 -13.65 -33.85
CA LEU A 5 18.65 -14.16 -32.51
C LEU A 5 18.86 -13.09 -31.44
N ARG A 6 19.92 -12.26 -31.56
CA ARG A 6 20.14 -11.11 -30.68
C ARG A 6 19.04 -10.06 -30.81
N SER A 7 18.63 -9.72 -32.03
CA SER A 7 17.52 -8.79 -32.28
C SER A 7 16.20 -9.32 -31.71
N LEU A 8 15.91 -10.62 -31.88
CA LEU A 8 14.73 -11.25 -31.28
C LEU A 8 14.79 -11.25 -29.76
N LEU A 9 15.91 -11.61 -29.15
CA LEU A 9 16.12 -11.56 -27.69
C LEU A 9 15.93 -10.14 -27.14
N LEU A 10 16.46 -9.12 -27.82
CA LEU A 10 16.26 -7.72 -27.43
C LEU A 10 14.78 -7.32 -27.54
N LEU A 11 14.08 -7.74 -28.59
CA LEU A 11 12.64 -7.50 -28.74
C LEU A 11 11.82 -8.20 -27.65
N PHE A 12 12.17 -9.43 -27.27
CA PHE A 12 11.54 -10.15 -26.15
C PHE A 12 11.78 -9.46 -24.81
N ILE A 13 12.99 -8.94 -24.55
CA ILE A 13 13.32 -8.18 -23.34
C ILE A 13 12.56 -6.86 -23.31
N VAL A 14 12.50 -6.13 -24.42
CA VAL A 14 11.73 -4.87 -24.51
C VAL A 14 10.23 -5.13 -24.34
N PHE A 15 9.71 -6.23 -24.89
CA PHE A 15 8.31 -6.64 -24.73
C PHE A 15 7.98 -7.07 -23.30
N SER A 16 8.88 -7.79 -22.61
CA SER A 16 8.68 -8.19 -21.20
C SER A 16 8.86 -7.03 -20.21
N MET A 17 9.68 -6.03 -20.54
CA MET A 17 9.82 -4.79 -19.77
C MET A 17 8.70 -3.77 -20.06
N GLY A 18 7.96 -3.95 -21.16
CA GLY A 18 6.80 -3.16 -21.54
C GLY A 18 5.56 -3.56 -20.76
N ASN A 19 5.51 -3.11 -19.50
CA ASN A 19 4.32 -2.68 -18.74
C ASN A 19 4.60 -2.76 -17.22
N ALA A 20 5.65 -2.07 -16.76
CA ALA A 20 5.67 -1.62 -15.37
C ALA A 20 4.67 -0.46 -15.25
N GLU A 21 3.38 -0.76 -15.10
CA GLU A 21 2.42 0.23 -14.62
C GLU A 21 2.90 0.71 -13.25
N VAL A 22 3.47 1.92 -13.20
CA VAL A 22 3.66 2.63 -11.94
C VAL A 22 2.25 2.95 -11.46
N LYS A 23 1.65 2.02 -10.69
CA LYS A 23 0.35 2.23 -10.05
C LYS A 23 0.47 3.44 -9.16
N LYS A 24 0.03 4.59 -9.68
CA LYS A 24 -0.08 5.81 -8.88
C LYS A 24 -1.22 5.60 -7.89
N CYS A 25 -0.96 5.91 -6.63
CA CYS A 25 -2.00 5.85 -5.62
C CYS A 25 -3.10 6.88 -5.91
N PRO A 26 -4.37 6.61 -5.53
CA PRO A 26 -5.44 7.58 -5.66
C PRO A 26 -5.10 8.88 -4.92
N TYR A 27 -5.77 9.98 -5.28
CA TYR A 27 -5.54 11.28 -4.67
C TYR A 27 -5.66 11.22 -3.13
N GLY A 28 -4.64 11.74 -2.43
CA GLY A 28 -4.59 11.76 -0.97
C GLY A 28 -4.23 10.41 -0.31
N TRP A 29 -3.72 9.45 -1.08
CA TRP A 29 -3.12 8.21 -0.59
C TRP A 29 -1.60 8.23 -0.82
N THR A 30 -0.84 7.59 0.07
CA THR A 30 0.62 7.52 0.01
C THR A 30 1.04 6.11 -0.43
N ASN A 31 1.95 6.03 -1.40
CA ASN A 31 2.52 4.76 -1.85
C ASN A 31 3.58 4.26 -0.87
N PHE A 32 3.55 2.96 -0.60
CA PHE A 32 4.67 2.24 0.01
C PHE A 32 4.72 0.82 -0.57
N GLY A 33 5.80 0.53 -1.30
CA GLY A 33 5.93 -0.70 -2.08
C GLY A 33 4.83 -0.81 -3.14
N VAL A 34 4.08 -1.92 -3.11
CA VAL A 34 3.00 -2.22 -4.08
C VAL A 34 1.61 -1.82 -3.58
N ARG A 35 1.52 -1.12 -2.44
CA ARG A 35 0.27 -0.77 -1.76
C ARG A 35 0.14 0.74 -1.56
N CYS A 36 -1.09 1.17 -1.29
CA CYS A 36 -1.45 2.56 -1.03
C CYS A 36 -2.09 2.66 0.35
N TYR A 37 -1.72 3.69 1.12
CA TYR A 37 -2.15 3.87 2.51
C TYR A 37 -2.70 5.28 2.72
N LYS A 38 -3.66 5.41 3.62
CA LYS A 38 -4.26 6.70 3.98
C LYS A 38 -4.67 6.70 5.44
N PHE A 39 -4.26 7.74 6.15
CA PHE A 39 -4.68 7.98 7.53
C PHE A 39 -5.99 8.80 7.56
N PHE A 40 -6.87 8.44 8.49
CA PHE A 40 -8.10 9.15 8.80
C PHE A 40 -8.07 9.56 10.28
N SER A 41 -8.25 10.85 10.55
CA SER A 41 -8.16 11.41 11.91
C SER A 41 -9.44 11.24 12.73
N GLU A 42 -10.52 10.73 12.14
CA GLU A 42 -11.79 10.53 12.83
C GLU A 42 -11.68 9.38 13.82
N ALA A 43 -11.92 9.67 15.10
CA ALA A 43 -11.91 8.67 16.15
C ALA A 43 -13.24 7.88 16.13
N VAL A 44 -13.17 6.63 15.68
CA VAL A 44 -14.30 5.70 15.64
C VAL A 44 -13.89 4.35 16.24
N ASN A 45 -14.84 3.46 16.52
CA ASN A 45 -14.49 2.09 16.89
C ASN A 45 -13.94 1.30 15.68
N TRP A 46 -13.24 0.20 15.94
CA TRP A 46 -12.57 -0.60 14.92
C TRP A 46 -13.52 -1.06 13.79
N ILE A 47 -14.74 -1.51 14.14
CA ILE A 47 -15.72 -2.01 13.17
C ILE A 47 -16.13 -0.90 12.20
N THR A 48 -16.36 0.31 12.72
CA THR A 48 -16.68 1.48 11.90
C THR A 48 -15.48 1.90 11.06
N ALA A 49 -14.26 1.84 11.59
CA ALA A 49 -13.04 2.16 10.83
C ALA A 49 -12.87 1.22 9.63
N GLU A 50 -13.02 -0.09 9.82
CA GLU A 50 -12.95 -1.09 8.75
C GLU A 50 -14.04 -0.86 7.70
N LYS A 51 -15.29 -0.64 8.11
CA LYS A 51 -16.38 -0.31 7.19
C LYS A 51 -16.11 0.96 6.38
N ASN A 52 -15.48 1.97 6.98
CA ASN A 52 -15.09 3.19 6.27
C ASN A 52 -14.00 2.92 5.23
N CYS A 53 -13.02 2.06 5.54
CA CYS A 53 -12.03 1.62 4.55
C CYS A 53 -12.68 0.83 3.40
N GLN A 54 -13.61 -0.09 3.70
CA GLN A 54 -14.30 -0.90 2.71
C GLN A 54 -15.17 -0.08 1.75
N ARG A 55 -15.74 1.04 2.20
CA ARG A 55 -16.45 2.00 1.33
C ARG A 55 -15.54 2.70 0.31
N LEU A 56 -14.23 2.63 0.50
CA LEU A 56 -13.22 3.18 -0.40
C LEU A 56 -12.49 2.06 -1.17
N ASP A 57 -13.09 0.87 -1.27
CA ASP A 57 -12.49 -0.33 -1.88
C ASP A 57 -11.11 -0.69 -1.26
N ALA A 58 -10.96 -0.44 0.04
CA ALA A 58 -9.77 -0.70 0.82
C ALA A 58 -10.11 -1.48 2.12
N ASN A 59 -9.08 -1.79 2.91
CA ASN A 59 -9.23 -2.39 4.25
C ASN A 59 -8.31 -1.64 5.22
N LEU A 60 -8.50 -1.83 6.53
CA LEU A 60 -7.53 -1.37 7.51
C LEU A 60 -6.14 -1.95 7.19
N ALA A 61 -5.10 -1.13 7.39
CA ALA A 61 -3.74 -1.51 7.04
C ALA A 61 -3.27 -2.69 7.89
N SER A 62 -2.90 -3.80 7.26
CA SER A 62 -2.21 -4.92 7.90
C SER A 62 -0.71 -4.62 7.97
N VAL A 63 -0.08 -4.99 9.08
CA VAL A 63 1.35 -4.78 9.32
C VAL A 63 2.09 -6.10 9.16
N HIS A 64 2.99 -6.20 8.18
CA HIS A 64 3.70 -7.45 7.87
C HIS A 64 5.16 -7.45 8.33
N ASN A 65 5.73 -6.27 8.58
CA ASN A 65 7.10 -6.13 9.07
C ASN A 65 7.33 -4.76 9.71
N LYS A 66 8.46 -4.62 10.41
CA LYS A 66 8.83 -3.38 11.11
C LYS A 66 8.96 -2.17 10.18
N ILE A 67 9.45 -2.35 8.95
CA ILE A 67 9.65 -1.23 8.02
C ILE A 67 8.29 -0.66 7.59
N GLU A 68 7.33 -1.53 7.29
CA GLU A 68 5.95 -1.13 7.03
C GLU A 68 5.32 -0.45 8.25
N GLN A 69 5.56 -0.99 9.46
CA GLN A 69 5.09 -0.37 10.69
C GLN A 69 5.64 1.06 10.85
N ASP A 70 6.96 1.25 10.74
CA ASP A 70 7.60 2.55 10.88
C ASP A 70 7.07 3.55 9.84
N PHE A 71 6.85 3.10 8.60
CA PHE A 71 6.21 3.91 7.57
C PHE A 71 4.78 4.31 7.94
N LEU A 72 3.95 3.38 8.40
CA LEU A 72 2.57 3.66 8.81
C LEU A 72 2.51 4.67 9.96
N LEU A 73 3.43 4.55 10.93
CA LEU A 73 3.56 5.52 12.02
C LEU A 73 3.97 6.90 11.53
N SER A 74 4.77 6.99 10.46
CA SER A 74 5.16 8.28 9.87
C SER A 74 3.99 9.03 9.21
N LEU A 75 2.87 8.34 8.91
CA LEU A 75 1.65 8.97 8.38
C LEU A 75 0.81 9.64 9.49
N LEU A 76 1.07 9.34 10.76
CA LEU A 76 0.30 9.88 11.87
C LEU A 76 0.72 11.32 12.18
N PRO A 77 -0.23 12.24 12.41
CA PRO A 77 0.09 13.54 12.99
C PRO A 77 0.76 13.37 14.36
N SER A 78 1.67 14.26 14.74
CA SER A 78 2.38 14.19 16.03
C SER A 78 1.47 14.21 17.27
N SER A 79 0.23 14.69 17.12
CA SER A 79 -0.80 14.68 18.18
C SER A 79 -1.54 13.35 18.32
N THR A 80 -1.36 12.42 17.38
CA THR A 80 -2.06 11.12 17.37
C THR A 80 -1.21 10.08 18.08
N THR A 81 -1.74 9.53 19.18
CA THR A 81 -1.07 8.47 19.95
C THR A 81 -1.58 7.08 19.61
N ARG A 82 -2.77 6.96 18.99
CA ARG A 82 -3.43 5.69 18.71
C ARG A 82 -4.13 5.72 17.35
N CYS A 83 -4.08 4.62 16.63
CA CYS A 83 -4.81 4.39 15.38
C CYS A 83 -5.17 2.90 15.23
N TRP A 84 -6.12 2.59 14.35
CA TRP A 84 -6.50 1.21 14.08
C TRP A 84 -5.67 0.59 12.95
N PHE A 85 -5.23 -0.65 13.14
CA PHE A 85 -4.66 -1.51 12.11
C PHE A 85 -5.57 -2.72 11.86
N GLY A 86 -5.42 -3.32 10.68
CA GLY A 86 -6.10 -4.54 10.29
C GLY A 86 -5.32 -5.74 10.83
N THR A 87 -5.67 -6.20 12.04
CA THR A 87 -5.22 -7.49 12.57
C THR A 87 -6.38 -8.48 12.51
N HIS A 88 -6.06 -9.78 12.43
CA HIS A 88 -7.08 -10.84 12.35
C HIS A 88 -8.02 -10.84 13.57
N ASP A 89 -7.56 -10.29 14.70
CA ASP A 89 -8.25 -10.32 15.99
C ASP A 89 -8.68 -8.93 16.48
N GLY A 90 -8.55 -7.89 15.65
CA GLY A 90 -9.09 -6.56 15.93
C GLY A 90 -8.45 -5.84 17.11
N GLU A 91 -7.12 -5.73 17.16
CA GLU A 91 -6.42 -4.69 17.94
C GLU A 91 -4.91 -4.71 17.65
N GLN A 92 -4.35 -3.55 17.30
CA GLN A 92 -3.01 -3.14 17.74
C GLN A 92 -3.09 -1.64 18.00
N VAL A 93 -3.39 -1.32 19.25
CA VAL A 93 -3.23 0.00 19.83
C VAL A 93 -1.77 0.11 20.24
N ILE A 94 -1.07 1.16 19.82
CA ILE A 94 0.26 1.49 20.34
C ILE A 94 0.13 1.90 21.81
#